data_AF-A0A9E4E438-F1
#
_entry.id   AF-A0A9E4E438-F1
#
_cell.length_a   1.000
_cell.length_b   1.000
_cell.length_c   1.000
_cell.angle_alpha   90.00
_cell.angle_beta   90.00
_cell.angle_gamma   90.00
#
_symmetry.space_group_name_H-M   'P 1'
#
loop_
_entity.id
_entity.type
_entity.pdbx_description
1 polymer ?
#
loop_
_entity_poly.entity_id
_entity_poly.type
_entity_poly.pdbx_seq_one_letter_code
_entity_poly.pdbx_strand_id
1 'polypeptide(L)' 'MNKLYYGDCLTVMQKEMKSNGVDLIYLDPPFNSNRAYNAIYNVSLIINWTGKN' A
#
# COMPACT_ATOMS: atom_id res chain seq x y z
N MET A 1 -2.27 15.03 13.84
CA MET A 1 -1.50 13.77 13.95
C MET A 1 -1.81 12.95 12.72
N ASN A 2 -0.78 12.52 11.98
CA ASN A 2 -0.96 11.76 10.74
C ASN A 2 -0.99 10.26 11.05
N LYS A 3 -1.77 9.48 10.28
CA LYS A 3 -1.89 8.04 10.46
C LYS A 3 -1.56 7.31 9.16
N LEU A 4 -0.82 6.21 9.26
CA LEU A 4 -0.55 5.28 8.17
C LEU A 4 -1.15 3.93 8.57
N TYR A 5 -1.95 3.36 7.67
CA TYR A 5 -2.57 2.05 7.85
C TYR A 5 -1.99 1.07 6.83
N TYR A 6 -1.75 -0.17 7.26
CA TYR A 6 -1.24 -1.23 6.39
C TYR A 6 -2.22 -2.40 6.36
N GLY A 7 -2.61 -2.85 5.16
CA GLY A 7 -3.53 -3.97 4.96
C GLY A 7 -4.45 -3.78 3.76
N ASP A 8 -5.45 -4.66 3.66
CA ASP A 8 -6.54 -4.54 2.70
C ASP A 8 -7.35 -3.25 2.93
N CYS A 9 -7.59 -2.47 1.86
CA CYS A 9 -8.17 -1.14 1.98
C CYS A 9 -9.61 -1.19 2.52
N LEU A 10 -10.43 -2.16 2.09
CA LEU A 10 -11.81 -2.29 2.55
C LEU A 10 -11.87 -2.59 4.04
N THR A 11 -11.05 -3.54 4.49
CA THR A 11 -10.96 -3.94 5.89
C THR A 11 -10.50 -2.79 6.79
N VAL A 12 -9.46 -2.07 6.37
CA VAL A 12 -8.94 -0.90 7.11
C VAL A 12 -9.99 0.20 7.19
N MET A 13 -10.60 0.58 6.07
CA MET A 13 -11.59 1.65 6.04
C MET A 13 -12.78 1.34 6.95
N GLN A 14 -13.26 0.09 6.96
CA GLN A 14 -14.42 -0.31 7.78
C GLN A 14 -14.14 -0.35 9.28
N LYS A 15 -12.94 -0.75 9.70
CA LYS A 15 -12.59 -0.92 11.12
C LYS A 15 -12.06 0.35 11.77
N GLU A 16 -11.30 1.15 11.01
CA GLU A 16 -10.47 2.22 11.57
C GLU A 16 -11.01 3.63 11.29
N MET A 17 -11.89 3.79 10.29
CA MET A 17 -12.40 5.10 9.88
C MET A 17 -13.84 5.31 10.34
N LYS A 18 -14.14 6.55 10.74
CA LYS A 18 -15.50 6.95 11.10
C LYS A 18 -16.32 7.19 9.85
N SER A 19 -17.61 6.85 9.91
CA SER A 19 -18.58 7.28 8.91
C SER A 19 -18.59 8.81 8.78
N ASN A 20 -18.65 9.32 7.55
CA ASN A 20 -18.64 10.75 7.21
C ASN A 20 -17.44 11.55 7.78
N GLY A 21 -16.31 10.88 8.06
CA GLY A 21 -15.12 11.51 8.65
C GLY A 21 -14.03 11.90 7.65
N VAL A 22 -14.32 11.91 6.36
CA VAL A 22 -13.34 12.13 5.29
C VAL A 22 -13.87 13.20 4.33
N ASP A 23 -13.16 14.31 4.21
CA ASP A 23 -13.54 15.44 3.34
C ASP A 23 -12.99 15.30 1.91
N LEU A 24 -11.80 14.69 1.76
CA LEU A 24 -11.12 14.54 0.47
C LEU A 24 -10.43 13.17 0.40
N ILE A 25 -10.56 12.53 -0.76
CA ILE A 25 -9.91 11.27 -1.07
C ILE A 25 -9.11 11.46 -2.37
N TYR A 26 -7.83 11.08 -2.35
CA TYR A 26 -7.00 10.93 -3.55
C TYR A 26 -6.67 9.44 -3.74
N LEU A 27 -7.05 8.88 -4.89
CA LEU A 27 -6.78 7.49 -5.24
C LEU A 27 -6.13 7.44 -6.62
N ASP A 28 -5.05 6.67 -6.74
CA ASP A 28 -4.43 6.28 -8.01
C ASP A 28 -4.55 4.75 -8.16
N PRO A 29 -5.77 4.23 -8.43
CA PRO A 29 -5.98 2.79 -8.52
C PRO A 29 -5.25 2.21 -9.74
N PRO A 30 -4.86 0.93 -9.71
CA PRO A 30 -4.23 0.30 -10.87
C PRO A 30 -5.17 0.40 -12.07
N PHE A 31 -4.68 0.98 -13.16
CA PHE A 31 -5.41 0.98 -14.42
C PHE A 31 -5.58 -0.45 -14.90
N ASN A 32 -6.83 -0.91 -15.06
CA ASN A 32 -7.20 -2.21 -15.65
C ASN A 32 -6.87 -2.26 -17.16
N SER A 33 -5.63 -1.96 -17.49
CA SER A 33 -5.08 -1.79 -18.84
C SER A 33 -4.35 -3.03 -19.33
N ASN A 34 -4.40 -4.12 -18.54
CA ASN A 34 -3.66 -5.37 -18.76
C ASN A 34 -2.14 -5.16 -18.93
N ARG A 35 -1.63 -3.98 -18.51
CA ARG A 35 -0.19 -3.70 -18.43
C ARG A 35 0.34 -4.27 -17.13
N ALA A 36 1.45 -5.01 -17.22
CA ALA A 36 2.22 -5.40 -16.05
C ALA A 36 2.79 -4.14 -15.40
N TYR A 37 2.14 -3.65 -14.33
CA TYR A 37 2.61 -2.53 -13.50
C TYR A 37 3.73 -2.99 -12.54
N ASN A 38 4.71 -3.72 -13.04
CA ASN A 38 5.94 -4.04 -12.31
C ASN A 38 7.02 -3.02 -12.67
N ALA A 39 6.72 -1.71 -12.53
CA ALA A 39 7.70 -0.66 -12.86
C ALA A 39 8.85 -0.58 -11.84
N ILE A 40 8.73 -1.21 -10.66
CA ILE A 40 9.67 -1.02 -9.55
C ILE A 40 10.28 -2.33 -9.02
N TYR A 41 9.69 -3.50 -9.29
CA TYR A 41 10.24 -4.77 -8.80
C TYR A 41 11.09 -5.49 -9.86
N ASN A 42 12.25 -4.92 -10.18
CA ASN A 42 13.37 -5.75 -10.61
C ASN A 42 13.93 -6.42 -9.34
N VAL A 43 13.42 -7.60 -9.01
CA VAL A 43 14.05 -8.45 -7.99
C VAL A 43 15.40 -8.89 -8.55
N SER A 44 16.43 -8.14 -8.20
CA SER A 44 17.82 -8.52 -8.38
C SER A 44 18.68 -7.90 -7.28
N LEU A 45 18.30 -8.15 -6.02
CA LEU A 45 19.25 -8.19 -4.91
C LEU A 45 18.74 -9.22 -3.90
N ILE A 46 19.27 -10.44 -4.01
CA ILE A 46 19.35 -11.35 -2.86
C ILE A 46 20.27 -10.65 -1.87
N ILE A 47 19.69 -9.98 -0.86
CA ILE A 47 20.46 -9.50 0.28
C ILE A 47 20.46 -10.67 1.28
N ASN A 48 21.52 -11.47 1.27
CA ASN A 48 21.81 -12.35 2.40
C ASN A 48 22.18 -11.46 3.60
N TRP A 49 21.22 -11.18 4.47
CA TRP A 49 21.50 -10.54 5.76
C TRP A 49 21.98 -11.61 6.75
N THR A 50 23.30 -11.78 6.86
CA THR A 50 23.90 -12.47 8.01
C THR A 50 24.23 -11.44 9.09
N GLY A 51 23.22 -11.02 9.85
CA GLY A 51 23.41 -10.22 11.06
C GLY A 51 23.97 -11.07 12.19
N LYS A 52 25.30 -11.27 12.21
CA LYS A 52 26.04 -11.49 13.45
C LYS A 52 26.59 -10.13 13.90
N ASN A 53 25.95 -9.57 14.92
CA ASN A 53 26.55 -8.92 16.09
C ASN A 53 25.43 -8.77 17.12
#